data_AF-A0A7X9CAB6-F1
#
_entry.id   AF-A0A7X9CAB6-F1
#
_cell.length_a   1.000
_cell.length_b   1.000
_cell.length_c   1.000
_cell.angle_alpha   90.00
_cell.angle_beta   90.00
_cell.angle_gamma   90.00
#
_symmetry.space_group_name_H-M   'P 1'
#
loop_
_entity.id
_entity.type
_entity.pdbx_description
1 polymer ?
#
loop_
_entity_poly.entity_id
_entity_poly.type
_entity_poly.pdbx_seq_one_letter_code
_entity_poly.pdbx_strand_id
1 'polypeptide(L)'
;FSGVQAAEAVHAAAVLGGRPVATLRVSGADERKRHRGLSHHSSTAYGRALLAPVHLPVLPRNDSRYNAFHESVRKQVKTTILKPAKKRGVLHHLVEVDAKGLRDALEDMPVRMTTMGRTLAEDPSAFQYAALAGRCATALAAKD
;
A
#
# COMPACT_ATOMS: atom_id res chain seq x y z
N PHE A 1 -11.84 -13.99 6.87
CA PHE A 1 -10.73 -13.00 6.76
C PHE A 1 -11.29 -11.75 6.08
N SER A 2 -11.23 -10.58 6.70
CA SER A 2 -11.88 -9.35 6.20
C SER A 2 -11.15 -8.66 5.04
N GLY A 3 -9.94 -9.11 4.65
CA GLY A 3 -9.17 -8.52 3.55
C GLY A 3 -9.48 -9.12 2.17
N VAL A 4 -10.44 -10.04 2.05
CA VAL A 4 -10.73 -10.72 0.76
C VAL A 4 -11.31 -9.75 -0.27
N GLN A 5 -12.13 -8.78 0.14
CA GLN A 5 -12.74 -7.81 -0.78
C GLN A 5 -11.69 -7.01 -1.58
N ALA A 6 -10.51 -6.74 -1.00
CA ALA A 6 -9.42 -6.11 -1.74
C ALA A 6 -8.89 -7.01 -2.87
N ALA A 7 -8.86 -8.33 -2.67
CA ALA A 7 -8.49 -9.27 -3.72
C ALA A 7 -9.56 -9.35 -4.82
N GLU A 8 -10.84 -9.41 -4.44
CA GLU A 8 -11.97 -9.42 -5.38
C GLU A 8 -11.96 -8.17 -6.28
N ALA A 9 -11.75 -6.99 -5.70
CA ALA A 9 -11.66 -5.74 -6.47
C ALA A 9 -10.47 -5.75 -7.45
N VAL A 10 -9.30 -6.24 -7.02
CA VAL A 10 -8.12 -6.37 -7.90
C VAL A 10 -8.36 -7.38 -9.01
N HIS A 11 -9.00 -8.52 -8.74
CA HIS A 11 -9.34 -9.51 -9.75
C HIS A 11 -10.31 -8.95 -10.78
N ALA A 12 -11.37 -8.27 -10.32
CA ALA A 12 -12.35 -7.63 -11.20
C ALA A 12 -11.69 -6.61 -12.13
N ALA A 13 -10.87 -5.71 -11.56
CA ALA A 13 -10.11 -4.74 -12.35
C ALA A 13 -9.19 -5.42 -13.39
N ALA A 14 -8.47 -6.48 -13.00
CA ALA A 14 -7.56 -7.19 -13.89
C ALA A 14 -8.30 -7.91 -15.04
N VAL A 15 -9.44 -8.57 -14.75
CA VAL A 15 -10.25 -9.28 -15.77
C VAL A 15 -10.84 -8.30 -16.79
N LEU A 16 -11.15 -7.07 -16.36
CA LEU A 16 -11.62 -6.00 -17.25
C LEU A 16 -10.49 -5.28 -18.01
N GLY A 17 -9.24 -5.77 -17.93
CA GLY A 17 -8.08 -5.18 -18.62
C GLY A 17 -7.49 -3.95 -17.92
N GLY A 18 -7.91 -3.64 -16.69
CA GLY A 18 -7.40 -2.53 -15.91
C GLY A 18 -6.01 -2.79 -15.30
N ARG A 19 -5.43 -1.72 -14.74
CA ARG A 19 -4.11 -1.74 -14.10
C ARG A 19 -4.26 -1.55 -12.58
N PRO A 20 -4.55 -2.62 -11.82
CA PRO A 20 -4.92 -2.48 -10.42
C PRO A 20 -3.74 -1.94 -9.58
N VAL A 21 -4.09 -1.08 -8.62
CA VAL A 21 -3.18 -0.53 -7.61
C VAL A 21 -3.71 -0.92 -6.24
N ALA A 22 -2.90 -1.60 -5.44
CA ALA A 22 -3.27 -2.03 -4.11
C ALA A 22 -2.71 -1.08 -3.06
N THR A 23 -3.59 -0.50 -2.25
CA THR A 23 -3.18 0.24 -1.06
C THR A 23 -2.56 -0.70 -0.03
N LEU A 24 -1.34 -0.41 0.40
CA LEU A 24 -0.70 -1.10 1.51
C LEU A 24 -1.27 -0.56 2.82
N ARG A 25 -2.02 -1.38 3.57
CA ARG A 25 -2.38 -1.05 4.94
C ARG A 25 -1.13 -1.15 5.84
N VAL A 26 -0.71 -0.01 6.35
CA VAL A 26 0.52 0.17 7.15
C VAL A 26 0.17 0.97 8.41
N SER A 27 0.84 0.68 9.53
CA SER A 27 0.73 1.47 10.77
C SER A 27 2.09 1.64 11.44
N GLY A 28 2.46 2.87 11.77
CA GLY A 28 3.65 3.16 12.59
C GLY A 28 3.33 3.23 14.08
N ALA A 29 2.09 3.51 14.42
CA ALA A 29 1.64 3.89 15.76
C ALA A 29 1.00 2.75 16.57
N ASP A 30 0.82 1.55 16.01
CA ASP A 30 0.31 0.43 16.82
C ASP A 30 1.30 0.03 17.92
N GLU A 31 0.85 0.05 19.18
CA GLU A 31 1.69 -0.27 20.33
C GLU A 31 2.21 -1.71 20.29
N ARG A 32 1.43 -2.63 19.70
CA ARG A 32 1.80 -4.04 19.60
C ARG A 32 2.85 -4.20 18.49
N LYS A 33 4.07 -4.57 18.86
CA LYS A 33 5.20 -4.76 17.91
C LYS A 33 4.84 -5.56 16.65
N ARG A 34 4.03 -6.61 16.78
CA ARG A 34 3.55 -7.46 15.67
C ARG A 34 2.61 -6.76 14.68
N HIS A 35 2.04 -5.62 15.04
CA HIS A 35 1.12 -4.84 14.22
C HIS A 35 1.76 -3.54 13.68
N ARG A 36 3.03 -3.27 14.00
CA ARG A 36 3.79 -2.18 13.38
C ARG A 36 4.30 -2.60 11.99
N GLY A 37 4.22 -1.67 11.05
CA GLY A 37 4.57 -1.88 9.66
C GLY A 37 3.37 -2.38 8.84
N LEU A 38 3.64 -3.31 7.93
CA LEU A 38 2.64 -3.88 7.03
C LEU A 38 1.65 -4.78 7.77
N SER A 39 0.35 -4.54 7.55
CA SER A 39 -0.70 -5.37 8.12
C SER A 39 -0.67 -6.81 7.59
N HIS A 40 -1.07 -7.75 8.44
CA HIS A 40 -1.33 -9.14 8.03
C HIS A 40 -2.44 -9.22 6.96
N HIS A 41 -3.40 -8.29 6.96
CA HIS A 41 -4.44 -8.24 5.94
C HIS A 41 -3.85 -7.98 4.55
N SER A 42 -2.99 -6.97 4.40
CA SER A 42 -2.26 -6.71 3.14
C SER A 42 -1.40 -7.91 2.75
N SER A 43 -0.69 -8.50 3.71
CA SER A 43 0.21 -9.63 3.46
C SER A 43 -0.55 -10.85 2.90
N THR A 44 -1.66 -11.23 3.52
CA THR A 44 -2.45 -12.38 3.09
C THR A 44 -3.24 -12.10 1.82
N ALA A 45 -3.90 -10.94 1.72
CA ALA A 45 -4.66 -10.58 0.51
C ALA A 45 -3.76 -10.55 -0.72
N TYR A 46 -2.64 -9.82 -0.65
CA TYR A 46 -1.79 -9.60 -1.81
C TYR A 46 -0.82 -10.76 -2.05
N GLY A 47 -0.24 -11.36 -1.00
CA GLY A 47 0.71 -12.45 -1.16
C GLY A 47 0.11 -13.82 -1.47
N ARG A 48 -1.15 -14.06 -1.10
CA ARG A 48 -1.77 -15.40 -1.21
C ARG A 48 -3.04 -15.43 -2.05
N ALA A 49 -3.90 -14.41 -1.96
CA ALA A 49 -5.21 -14.44 -2.61
C ALA A 49 -5.21 -13.87 -4.04
N LEU A 50 -4.30 -12.93 -4.36
CA LEU A 50 -4.23 -12.37 -5.70
C LEU A 50 -3.79 -13.41 -6.75
N LEU A 51 -4.55 -13.50 -7.84
CA LEU A 51 -4.30 -14.37 -8.99
C LEU A 51 -3.74 -13.57 -10.19
N ALA A 52 -3.72 -12.24 -10.09
CA ALA A 52 -3.23 -11.33 -11.11
C ALA A 52 -2.18 -10.36 -10.52
N PRO A 53 -1.26 -9.82 -11.34
CA PRO A 53 -0.35 -8.75 -10.96
C PRO A 53 -1.08 -7.54 -10.38
N VAL A 54 -0.39 -6.81 -9.49
CA VAL A 54 -0.88 -5.56 -8.92
C VAL A 54 0.28 -4.61 -8.69
N HIS A 55 0.03 -3.31 -8.77
CA HIS A 55 1.01 -2.29 -8.38
C HIS A 55 0.94 -2.09 -6.86
N LEU A 56 2.11 -2.09 -6.21
CA LEU A 56 2.29 -1.93 -4.77
C LEU A 56 3.17 -0.69 -4.53
N PRO A 57 2.55 0.49 -4.35
CA PRO A 57 3.28 1.74 -4.19
C PRO A 57 4.01 1.82 -2.86
N VAL A 58 5.27 2.25 -2.91
CA VAL A 58 6.13 2.48 -1.75
C VAL A 58 6.94 3.76 -1.93
N LEU A 59 7.45 4.29 -0.83
CA LEU A 59 8.33 5.46 -0.88
C LEU A 59 9.67 5.12 -1.57
N PRO A 60 10.22 5.98 -2.44
CA PRO A 60 11.55 5.85 -3.00
C PRO A 60 12.63 5.89 -1.92
N ARG A 61 13.71 5.13 -2.11
CA ARG A 61 14.82 5.08 -1.12
C ARG A 61 15.61 6.38 -1.03
N ASN A 62 15.61 7.17 -2.09
CA ASN A 62 16.28 8.46 -2.16
C ASN A 62 15.40 9.63 -1.67
N ASP A 63 14.18 9.35 -1.22
CA ASP A 63 13.29 10.34 -0.64
C ASP A 63 13.79 10.74 0.76
N SER A 64 13.82 12.03 1.07
CA SER A 64 14.29 12.53 2.37
C SER A 64 13.43 12.07 3.56
N ARG A 65 12.19 11.64 3.32
CA ARG A 65 11.28 11.08 4.33
C ARG A 65 11.52 9.59 4.55
N TYR A 66 12.34 8.94 3.71
CA TYR A 66 12.66 7.52 3.83
C TYR A 66 13.50 7.26 5.09
N ASN A 67 13.09 6.27 5.87
CA ASN A 67 13.70 5.94 7.15
C ASN A 67 13.61 4.43 7.44
N ALA A 68 14.10 4.00 8.60
CA ALA A 68 14.12 2.59 8.99
C ALA A 68 12.71 1.93 9.03
N PHE A 69 11.65 2.71 9.28
CA PHE A 69 10.28 2.19 9.23
C PHE A 69 9.88 1.85 7.79
N HIS A 70 10.15 2.73 6.83
CA HIS A 70 9.89 2.47 5.41
C HIS A 70 10.72 1.27 4.89
N GLU A 71 11.96 1.14 5.35
CA GLU A 71 12.78 -0.04 5.07
C GLU A 71 12.16 -1.32 5.61
N SER A 72 11.68 -1.30 6.85
CA SER A 72 10.99 -2.43 7.48
C SER A 72 9.74 -2.84 6.71
N VAL A 73 8.89 -1.87 6.32
CA VAL A 73 7.70 -2.13 5.50
C VAL A 73 8.09 -2.73 4.15
N ARG A 74 9.10 -2.18 3.47
CA ARG A 74 9.58 -2.74 2.19
C ARG A 74 10.09 -4.16 2.34
N LYS A 75 10.81 -4.47 3.43
CA LYS A 75 11.25 -5.84 3.74
C LYS A 75 10.06 -6.77 3.95
N GLN A 76 9.04 -6.33 4.71
CA GLN A 76 7.80 -7.09 4.90
C GLN A 76 7.07 -7.33 3.57
N VAL A 77 6.87 -6.30 2.73
CA VAL A 77 6.26 -6.47 1.40
C VAL A 77 7.04 -7.49 0.56
N LYS A 78 8.37 -7.42 0.55
CA LYS A 78 9.21 -8.40 -0.15
C LYS A 78 8.99 -9.82 0.37
N THR A 79 9.00 -10.02 1.69
CA THR A 79 8.96 -11.37 2.28
C THR A 79 7.56 -11.97 2.36
N THR A 80 6.52 -11.18 2.57
CA THR A 80 5.16 -11.66 2.81
C THR A 80 4.23 -11.51 1.60
N ILE A 81 4.54 -10.64 0.64
CA ILE A 81 3.74 -10.43 -0.56
C ILE A 81 4.49 -10.92 -1.81
N LEU A 82 5.63 -10.29 -2.15
CA LEU A 82 6.29 -10.54 -3.43
C LEU A 82 6.84 -11.96 -3.55
N LYS A 83 7.53 -12.47 -2.52
CA LYS A 83 8.07 -13.84 -2.53
C LYS A 83 6.96 -14.91 -2.61
N PRO A 84 5.90 -14.88 -1.77
CA PRO A 84 4.80 -15.83 -1.88
C PRO A 84 4.03 -15.76 -3.21
N ALA A 85 3.75 -14.56 -3.71
CA ALA A 85 3.07 -14.38 -5.00
C ALA A 85 3.91 -14.95 -6.16
N LYS A 86 5.23 -14.66 -6.19
CA LYS A 86 6.14 -15.19 -7.20
C LYS A 86 6.20 -16.72 -7.21
N LYS A 87 6.20 -17.37 -6.03
CA LYS A 87 6.14 -18.84 -5.91
C LYS A 87 4.87 -19.44 -6.52
N ARG A 88 3.79 -18.66 -6.61
CA ARG A 88 2.51 -19.03 -7.23
C ARG A 88 2.41 -18.57 -8.69
N GLY A 89 3.47 -18.01 -9.28
CA GLY A 89 3.47 -17.52 -10.65
C GLY A 89 2.92 -16.11 -10.85
N VAL A 90 2.60 -15.37 -9.77
CA VAL A 90 2.08 -14.00 -9.85
C VAL A 90 3.20 -12.99 -9.60
N LEU A 91 3.44 -12.10 -10.57
CA LEU A 91 4.51 -11.09 -10.51
C LEU A 91 3.93 -9.71 -10.22
N HIS A 92 3.89 -9.31 -8.95
CA HIS A 92 3.49 -7.94 -8.58
C HIS A 92 4.57 -6.91 -8.90
N HIS A 93 4.14 -5.67 -9.10
CA HIS A 93 5.01 -4.53 -9.38
C HIS A 93 5.21 -3.72 -8.10
N LEU A 94 6.43 -3.72 -7.55
CA LEU A 94 6.79 -2.80 -6.47
C LEU A 94 7.15 -1.45 -7.09
N VAL A 95 6.31 -0.43 -6.87
CA VAL A 95 6.44 0.87 -7.56
C VAL A 95 6.92 1.93 -6.58
N GLU A 96 7.98 2.64 -6.91
CA GLU A 96 8.43 3.79 -6.13
C GLU A 96 7.64 5.03 -6.56
N VAL A 97 7.01 5.71 -5.60
CA VAL A 97 6.14 6.86 -5.84
C VAL A 97 6.55 8.01 -4.95
N ASP A 98 6.93 9.13 -5.55
CA ASP A 98 7.29 10.34 -4.82
C ASP A 98 6.14 10.78 -3.90
N ALA A 99 6.44 11.06 -2.63
CA ALA A 99 5.47 11.54 -1.67
C ALA A 99 5.37 13.08 -1.59
N LYS A 100 6.08 13.86 -2.42
CA LYS A 100 6.15 15.33 -2.32
C LYS A 100 4.76 15.94 -2.33
N GLY A 101 4.44 16.80 -1.35
CA GLY A 101 3.12 17.43 -1.20
C GLY A 101 1.97 16.51 -0.79
N LEU A 102 2.20 15.22 -0.55
CA LEU A 102 1.12 14.32 -0.09
C LEU A 102 0.68 14.64 1.34
N ARG A 103 1.58 15.11 2.20
CA ARG A 103 1.22 15.48 3.58
C ARG A 103 0.23 16.64 3.58
N ASP A 104 0.59 17.71 2.90
CA ASP A 104 -0.22 18.93 2.80
C ASP A 104 -1.59 18.61 2.16
N ALA A 105 -1.60 17.86 1.05
CA ALA A 105 -2.84 17.44 0.41
C ALA A 105 -3.74 16.56 1.32
N LEU A 106 -3.16 15.79 2.25
CA LEU A 106 -3.93 15.03 3.24
C LEU A 106 -4.46 15.93 4.37
N GLU A 107 -3.77 17.02 4.71
CA GLU A 107 -4.22 18.00 5.70
C GLU A 107 -5.34 18.89 5.16
N ASP A 108 -5.29 19.22 3.88
CA ASP A 108 -6.30 20.04 3.18
C ASP A 108 -7.60 19.28 2.87
N MET A 109 -7.69 17.99 3.22
CA MET A 109 -8.89 17.20 2.97
C MET A 109 -10.10 17.77 3.73
N PRO A 110 -11.27 17.94 3.07
CA PRO A 110 -12.46 18.52 3.69
C PRO A 110 -13.13 17.57 4.70
N VAL A 111 -12.56 16.38 4.90
CA VAL A 111 -13.05 15.35 5.80
C VAL A 111 -12.00 15.04 6.84
N ARG A 112 -12.45 14.72 8.06
CA ARG A 112 -11.54 14.32 9.13
C ARG A 112 -10.81 13.03 8.76
N MET A 113 -9.49 13.12 8.66
CA MET A 113 -8.64 11.97 8.34
C MET A 113 -8.51 11.05 9.56
N THR A 114 -9.33 10.00 9.62
CA THR A 114 -9.27 8.95 10.65
C THR A 114 -9.30 7.56 10.05
N THR A 115 -8.47 6.65 10.57
CA THR A 115 -8.46 5.23 10.21
C THR A 115 -7.97 4.40 11.39
N MET A 116 -8.52 3.20 11.59
CA MET A 116 -8.12 2.31 12.69
C MET A 116 -8.21 2.95 14.08
N GLY A 117 -9.13 3.89 14.27
CA GLY A 117 -9.28 4.65 15.52
C GLY A 117 -8.21 5.71 15.75
N ARG A 118 -7.42 6.08 14.74
CA ARG A 118 -6.34 7.07 14.82
C ARG A 118 -6.48 8.13 13.74
N THR A 119 -6.08 9.35 14.06
CA THR A 119 -6.00 10.50 13.16
C THR A 119 -4.72 10.47 12.33
N LEU A 120 -4.66 11.35 11.32
CA LEU A 120 -3.46 11.58 10.52
C LEU A 120 -2.23 12.00 11.34
N ALA A 121 -2.42 12.78 12.41
CA ALA A 121 -1.33 13.15 13.31
C ALA A 121 -0.84 11.96 14.14
N GLU A 122 -1.75 11.07 14.56
CA GLU A 122 -1.42 9.91 15.40
C GLU A 122 -0.76 8.77 14.61
N ASP A 123 -1.14 8.52 13.35
CA ASP A 123 -0.53 7.49 12.50
C ASP A 123 -0.33 7.94 11.04
N PRO A 124 0.63 8.85 10.76
CA PRO A 124 0.83 9.42 9.42
C PRO A 124 1.04 8.38 8.33
N SER A 125 1.72 7.27 8.67
CA SER A 125 2.05 6.20 7.74
C SER A 125 0.82 5.54 7.12
N ALA A 126 -0.27 5.37 7.89
CA ALA A 126 -1.49 4.75 7.37
C ALA A 126 -2.07 5.54 6.18
N PHE A 127 -2.01 6.87 6.27
CA PHE A 127 -2.52 7.78 5.25
C PHE A 127 -1.52 8.00 4.13
N GLN A 128 -0.23 8.12 4.44
CA GLN A 128 0.81 8.27 3.42
C GLN A 128 0.80 7.10 2.44
N TYR A 129 0.72 5.85 2.90
CA TYR A 129 0.67 4.69 2.00
C TYR A 129 -0.63 4.61 1.18
N ALA A 130 -1.75 5.12 1.71
CA ALA A 130 -2.97 5.28 0.93
C ALA A 130 -2.82 6.37 -0.16
N ALA A 131 -2.20 7.49 0.18
CA ALA A 131 -1.96 8.60 -0.75
C ALA A 131 -0.95 8.22 -1.86
N LEU A 132 0.08 7.42 -1.53
CA LEU A 132 0.98 6.83 -2.52
C LEU A 132 0.23 5.96 -3.54
N ALA A 133 -0.78 5.21 -3.08
CA ALA A 133 -1.64 4.42 -3.97
C ALA A 133 -2.51 5.30 -4.89
N GLY A 134 -3.12 6.36 -4.33
CA GLY A 134 -3.86 7.34 -5.13
C GLY A 134 -2.99 7.98 -6.23
N ARG A 135 -1.80 8.46 -5.86
CA ARG A 135 -0.86 9.06 -6.81
C ARG A 135 -0.38 8.07 -7.88
N CYS A 136 -0.12 6.81 -7.49
CA CYS A 136 0.20 5.76 -8.45
C CYS A 136 -0.92 5.54 -9.46
N ALA A 137 -2.17 5.45 -8.99
CA ALA A 137 -3.32 5.27 -9.85
C ALA A 137 -3.46 6.42 -10.87
N THR A 138 -3.32 7.68 -10.44
CA THR A 138 -3.32 8.84 -11.35
C THR A 138 -2.22 8.75 -12.41
N ALA A 139 -1.01 8.36 -12.03
CA ALA A 139 0.11 8.24 -12.97
C ALA A 139 -0.04 7.08 -13.97
N LEU A 140 -0.82 6.05 -13.63
CA LEU A 140 -1.14 4.95 -14.53
C LEU A 140 -2.29 5.30 -15.47
N ALA A 141 -3.29 6.05 -15.00
CA ALA A 141 -4.43 6.49 -15.80
C ALA A 141 -4.06 7.58 -16.83
N ALA A 142 -3.09 8.44 -16.53
CA ALA A 142 -2.62 9.48 -17.47
C ALA A 142 -1.77 8.95 -18.64
N LYS A 143 -1.56 7.63 -18.72
CA LYS A 143 -0.77 6.97 -19.76
C LYS A 143 -1.64 6.24 -20.80
N ASP A 144 -2.94 6.37 -20.66
CA ASP A 144 -3.95 5.92 -21.62
C ASP A 144 -4.42 7.14 -22.45
#